data_AF-A0A925VLZ3-F1
#
_entry.id   AF-A0A925VLZ3-F1
#
_cell.length_a   1.000
_cell.length_b   1.000
_cell.length_c   1.000
_cell.angle_alpha   90.00
_cell.angle_beta   90.00
_cell.angle_gamma   90.00
#
_symmetry.space_group_name_H-M   'P 1'
#
loop_
_entity.id
_entity.type
_entity.pdbx_description
1 polymer ?
#
loop_
_entity_poly.entity_id
_entity_poly.type
_entity_poly.pdbx_seq_one_letter_code
_entity_poly.pdbx_strand_id
1 'polypeptide(L)'
;MSAAHESRHFDRRALLVLPGDVPLVTSADIAALLASAAQGRVAIAPSRDRGTNALALPLPAPIAFRFGVNSCAAHLAQARARGLPAHIHRSPTLALDIDTADDLCALEEMPGAPATHAVLNEWALQPCHV
;
A
#
# COMPACT_ATOMS: atom_id res chain seq x y z
N MET A 1 -35.19 -2.85 30.60
CA MET A 1 -35.06 -3.14 29.15
C MET A 1 -33.58 -3.23 28.82
N SER A 2 -32.99 -4.41 29.00
CA SER A 2 -31.58 -4.67 28.73
C SER A 2 -31.37 -4.73 27.22
N ALA A 3 -30.73 -3.72 26.63
CA ALA A 3 -30.27 -3.77 25.26
C ALA A 3 -29.03 -4.68 25.22
N ALA A 4 -29.26 -5.94 24.86
CA ALA A 4 -28.18 -6.85 24.51
C ALA A 4 -27.39 -6.21 23.36
N HIS A 5 -26.17 -5.77 23.65
CA HIS A 5 -25.17 -5.52 22.62
C HIS A 5 -24.85 -6.88 22.01
N GLU A 6 -25.58 -7.26 20.95
CA GLU A 6 -25.13 -8.30 20.04
C GLU A 6 -23.84 -7.80 19.39
N SER A 7 -22.71 -8.11 20.03
CA SER A 7 -21.40 -8.10 19.40
C SER A 7 -21.42 -9.14 18.30
N ARG A 8 -21.99 -8.77 17.15
CA ARG A 8 -21.81 -9.52 15.91
C ARG A 8 -20.32 -9.51 15.63
N HIS A 9 -19.63 -10.59 15.96
CA HIS A 9 -18.39 -10.95 15.30
C HIS A 9 -18.72 -11.13 13.81
N PHE A 10 -18.79 -10.03 13.08
CA PHE A 10 -18.52 -10.09 11.66
C PHE A 10 -17.07 -10.56 11.57
N ASP A 11 -16.88 -11.71 10.94
CA ASP A 11 -15.59 -12.16 10.44
C ASP A 11 -15.10 -11.13 9.41
N ARG A 12 -14.58 -9.99 9.90
CA ARG A 12 -14.12 -8.85 9.09
C ARG A 12 -12.76 -9.19 8.54
N ARG A 13 -12.76 -10.10 7.57
CA ARG A 13 -11.59 -10.45 6.80
C ARG A 13 -11.13 -9.22 6.01
N ALA A 14 -9.83 -9.01 5.98
CA ALA A 14 -9.19 -7.95 5.22
C ALA A 14 -8.19 -8.58 4.26
N LEU A 15 -8.05 -7.96 3.09
CA LEU A 15 -7.00 -8.28 2.13
C LEU A 15 -6.11 -7.06 1.97
N LEU A 16 -4.80 -7.25 2.06
CA LEU A 16 -3.80 -6.26 1.67
C LEU A 16 -3.03 -6.80 0.47
N VAL A 17 -2.99 -6.02 -0.60
CA VAL A 17 -2.13 -6.26 -1.76
C VAL A 17 -0.99 -5.24 -1.71
N LEU A 18 0.24 -5.76 -1.73
CA LEU A 18 1.48 -4.99 -1.66
C LEU A 18 2.42 -5.51 -2.76
N PRO A 19 2.87 -4.67 -3.71
CA PRO A 19 3.93 -5.00 -4.66
C PRO A 19 5.25 -5.39 -3.96
N GLY A 20 6.07 -6.20 -4.62
CA GLY A 20 7.30 -6.75 -4.04
C GLY A 20 8.52 -5.81 -4.08
N ASP A 21 8.36 -4.66 -4.73
CA ASP A 21 9.37 -3.66 -5.08
C ASP A 21 9.26 -2.38 -4.24
N VAL A 22 8.54 -2.42 -3.12
CA VAL A 22 8.38 -1.29 -2.17
C VAL A 22 9.25 -1.54 -0.92
N PRO A 23 10.58 -1.36 -0.99
CA PRO A 23 11.51 -1.83 0.03
C PRO A 23 11.44 -1.07 1.36
N LEU A 24 10.85 0.12 1.34
CA LEU A 24 10.75 0.99 2.53
C LEU A 24 9.51 0.70 3.38
N VAL A 25 8.62 -0.21 2.95
CA VAL A 25 7.39 -0.55 3.67
C VAL A 25 7.67 -0.89 5.14
N THR A 26 6.85 -0.32 6.05
CA THR A 26 6.99 -0.56 7.48
C THR A 26 5.84 -1.42 8.03
N SER A 27 6.06 -2.02 9.20
CA SER A 27 4.98 -2.69 9.95
C SER A 27 3.86 -1.73 10.34
N ALA A 28 4.17 -0.46 10.59
CA ALA A 28 3.19 0.58 10.89
C ALA A 28 2.28 0.88 9.68
N ASP A 29 2.85 0.92 8.47
CA ASP A 29 2.09 1.06 7.22
C ASP A 29 1.09 -0.10 7.05
N ILE A 30 1.59 -1.34 7.19
CA ILE A 30 0.78 -2.55 7.08
C ILE A 30 -0.36 -2.54 8.11
N ALA A 31 -0.04 -2.21 9.37
CA ALA A 31 -1.03 -2.14 10.44
C ALA A 31 -2.11 -1.08 10.18
N ALA A 32 -1.72 0.12 9.72
CA ALA A 32 -2.65 1.20 9.42
C ALA A 32 -3.60 0.85 8.26
N LEU A 33 -3.07 0.26 7.18
CA LEU A 33 -3.84 -0.18 6.02
C LEU A 33 -4.85 -1.28 6.40
N LEU A 34 -4.40 -2.30 7.15
CA LEU A 34 -5.26 -3.39 7.62
C LEU A 34 -6.31 -2.90 8.62
N ALA A 35 -5.96 -1.95 9.51
CA ALA A 35 -6.92 -1.34 10.43
C ALA A 35 -8.04 -0.61 9.68
N SER A 36 -7.71 0.07 8.58
CA SER A 36 -8.73 0.71 7.74
C SER A 36 -9.65 -0.31 7.06
N ALA A 37 -9.10 -1.38 6.49
CA ALA A 37 -9.87 -2.47 5.91
C ALA A 37 -10.77 -3.16 6.96
N ALA A 38 -10.25 -3.41 8.17
CA ALA A 38 -11.02 -3.93 9.28
C ALA A 38 -12.19 -3.00 9.67
N GLN A 39 -12.11 -1.70 9.42
CA GLN A 39 -13.21 -0.74 9.59
C GLN A 39 -14.18 -0.68 8.39
N GLY A 40 -14.00 -1.52 7.37
CA GLY A 40 -14.88 -1.54 6.19
C GLY A 40 -14.53 -0.48 5.16
N ARG A 41 -13.30 0.04 5.21
CA ARG A 41 -12.85 1.12 4.33
C ARG A 41 -11.75 0.60 3.41
N VAL A 42 -11.82 0.97 2.14
CA VAL A 42 -10.74 0.77 1.18
C VAL A 42 -9.63 1.78 1.48
N ALA A 43 -8.40 1.30 1.58
CA ALA A 43 -7.22 2.15 1.75
C ALA A 43 -6.30 1.96 0.54
N ILE A 44 -5.89 3.08 -0.07
CA ILE A 44 -5.06 3.06 -1.28
C ILE A 44 -3.82 3.91 -0.99
N ALA A 45 -2.64 3.31 -1.00
CA ALA A 45 -1.38 4.04 -0.98
C ALA A 45 -0.90 4.27 -2.42
N PRO A 46 -0.76 5.53 -2.88
CA PRO A 46 -0.29 5.84 -4.22
C PRO A 46 1.24 5.70 -4.31
N SER A 47 1.73 5.28 -5.47
CA SER A 47 3.13 5.47 -5.89
C SER A 47 3.37 6.92 -6.34
N ARG A 48 4.62 7.26 -6.65
CA ARG A 48 5.01 8.57 -7.21
C ARG A 48 4.45 8.80 -8.62
N ASP A 49 4.27 7.75 -9.42
CA ASP A 49 3.88 7.80 -10.83
C ASP A 49 2.36 7.76 -11.10
N ARG A 50 1.53 7.86 -10.04
CA ARG A 50 0.06 7.74 -10.02
C ARG A 50 -0.47 6.29 -10.05
N GLY A 51 0.40 5.30 -9.94
CA GLY A 51 0.09 3.90 -9.63
C GLY A 51 -0.40 3.66 -8.19
N THR A 52 -0.25 2.42 -7.69
CA THR A 52 -0.75 1.99 -6.36
C THR A 52 0.24 1.04 -5.72
N ASN A 53 0.91 1.51 -4.67
CA ASN A 53 1.89 0.74 -3.89
C ASN A 53 1.30 0.02 -2.70
N ALA A 54 0.04 0.27 -2.35
CA ALA A 54 -0.71 -0.64 -1.48
C ALA A 54 -2.22 -0.51 -1.70
N LEU A 55 -2.92 -1.63 -1.65
CA LEU A 55 -4.39 -1.68 -1.70
C LEU A 55 -4.90 -2.57 -0.58
N ALA A 56 -5.55 -1.98 0.43
CA ALA A 56 -6.23 -2.72 1.48
C ALA A 56 -7.75 -2.65 1.32
N LEU A 57 -8.41 -3.80 1.46
CA LEU A 57 -9.83 -3.97 1.20
C LEU A 57 -10.51 -4.76 2.33
N PRO A 58 -11.72 -4.35 2.76
CA PRO A 58 -12.58 -5.25 3.51
C PRO A 58 -13.06 -6.38 2.60
N LEU A 59 -13.21 -7.60 3.11
CA LEU A 59 -13.81 -8.70 2.38
C LEU A 59 -15.26 -8.94 2.82
N PRO A 60 -16.19 -9.21 1.88
CA PRO A 60 -15.99 -9.16 0.44
C PRO A 60 -15.91 -7.71 -0.09
N ALA A 61 -15.02 -7.46 -1.07
CA ALA A 61 -14.98 -6.22 -1.84
C ALA A 61 -14.93 -6.54 -3.34
N PRO A 62 -15.96 -6.19 -4.13
CA PRO A 62 -16.00 -6.50 -5.56
C PRO A 62 -15.14 -5.52 -6.39
N ILE A 63 -13.94 -5.17 -5.92
CA ILE A 63 -12.96 -4.31 -6.61
C ILE A 63 -12.10 -5.18 -7.53
N ALA A 64 -12.01 -4.83 -8.81
CA ALA A 64 -11.07 -5.46 -9.73
C ALA A 64 -9.67 -4.87 -9.54
N PHE A 65 -8.66 -5.74 -9.41
CA PHE A 65 -7.26 -5.35 -9.33
C PHE A 65 -6.78 -4.85 -10.69
N ARG A 66 -6.51 -3.55 -10.78
CA ARG A 66 -6.01 -2.88 -11.99
C ARG A 66 -4.79 -2.06 -11.63
N PHE A 67 -3.63 -2.70 -11.55
CA PHE A 67 -2.36 -2.08 -11.24
C PHE A 67 -1.69 -1.46 -12.48
N GLY A 68 -0.72 -0.57 -12.26
CA GLY A 68 -0.03 0.21 -13.28
C GLY A 68 -0.45 1.67 -13.29
N VAL A 69 -0.10 2.38 -14.38
CA VAL A 69 -0.31 3.83 -14.49
C VAL A 69 -1.78 4.21 -14.26
N ASN A 70 -2.00 5.22 -13.41
CA ASN A 70 -3.33 5.70 -12.97
C ASN A 70 -4.17 4.69 -12.16
N SER A 71 -3.59 3.59 -11.66
CA SER A 71 -4.32 2.59 -10.88
C SER A 71 -4.95 3.16 -9.61
N CYS A 72 -4.32 4.16 -8.97
CA CYS A 72 -4.87 4.77 -7.75
C CYS A 72 -6.24 5.41 -8.03
N ALA A 73 -6.33 6.20 -9.10
CA ALA A 73 -7.58 6.82 -9.53
C ALA A 73 -8.62 5.76 -9.94
N ALA A 74 -8.20 4.70 -10.63
CA ALA A 74 -9.08 3.61 -11.02
C ALA A 74 -9.66 2.86 -9.81
N HIS A 75 -8.83 2.55 -8.80
CA HIS A 75 -9.28 1.89 -7.56
C HIS A 75 -10.24 2.79 -6.76
N LEU A 76 -9.96 4.10 -6.64
CA LEU A 76 -10.86 5.07 -6.00
C LEU A 76 -12.23 5.13 -6.72
N ALA A 77 -12.21 5.21 -8.05
CA ALA A 77 -13.43 5.25 -8.85
C ALA A 77 -14.26 3.96 -8.69
N GLN A 78 -13.61 2.80 -8.66
CA GLN A 78 -14.27 1.52 -8.42
C GLN A 78 -14.93 1.45 -7.05
N ALA A 79 -14.26 1.91 -5.99
CA ALA A 79 -14.81 1.94 -4.64
C ALA A 79 -16.02 2.86 -4.55
N ARG A 80 -15.91 4.07 -5.11
CA ARG A 80 -17.01 5.04 -5.17
C ARG A 80 -18.23 4.48 -5.91
N ALA A 81 -18.02 3.85 -7.08
CA ALA A 81 -19.10 3.27 -7.88
C ALA A 81 -19.86 2.13 -7.15
N ARG A 82 -19.25 1.55 -6.10
CA ARG A 82 -19.81 0.45 -5.30
C ARG A 82 -20.29 0.89 -3.92
N GLY A 83 -20.26 2.18 -3.61
CA GLY A 83 -20.62 2.70 -2.29
C GLY A 83 -19.67 2.26 -1.17
N LEU A 84 -18.43 1.85 -1.51
CA LEU A 84 -17.43 1.47 -0.52
C LEU A 84 -16.70 2.74 -0.05
N PRO A 85 -16.68 3.03 1.27
CA PRO A 85 -15.85 4.12 1.80
C PRO A 85 -14.39 3.88 1.43
N ALA A 86 -13.74 4.88 0.86
CA ALA A 86 -12.35 4.78 0.42
C ALA A 86 -11.56 6.02 0.80
N HIS A 87 -10.26 5.86 1.04
CA HIS A 87 -9.36 6.99 1.28
C HIS A 87 -7.97 6.73 0.71
N ILE A 88 -7.25 7.82 0.48
CA ILE A 88 -5.83 7.79 0.14
C ILE A 88 -5.02 7.73 1.44
N HIS A 89 -4.18 6.72 1.56
CA HIS A 89 -3.21 6.55 2.63
C HIS A 89 -1.85 7.07 2.13
N ARG A 90 -1.52 8.32 2.44
CA ARG A 90 -0.22 8.91 2.04
C ARG A 90 0.85 8.50 3.06
N SER A 91 1.81 7.71 2.60
CA SER A 91 2.97 7.31 3.40
C SER A 91 4.26 7.42 2.57
N PRO A 92 5.29 8.16 3.02
CA PRO A 92 6.56 8.27 2.31
C PRO A 92 7.24 6.91 2.09
N THR A 93 7.09 5.98 3.03
CA THR A 93 7.69 4.63 3.00
C THR A 93 6.96 3.68 2.05
N LEU A 94 5.73 3.99 1.65
CA LEU A 94 5.02 3.26 0.60
C LEU A 94 5.12 3.95 -0.76
N ALA A 95 5.54 5.22 -0.82
CA ALA A 95 5.46 6.00 -2.06
C ALA A 95 6.54 5.63 -3.08
N LEU A 96 7.66 5.02 -2.65
CA LEU A 96 8.78 4.63 -3.50
C LEU A 96 8.76 3.12 -3.77
N ASP A 97 8.38 2.78 -4.99
CA ASP A 97 8.64 1.52 -5.68
C ASP A 97 9.92 1.63 -6.51
N ILE A 98 10.65 0.52 -6.68
CA ILE A 98 11.93 0.47 -7.39
C ILE A 98 11.72 -0.13 -8.78
N ASP A 99 11.51 0.73 -9.79
CA ASP A 99 11.38 0.34 -11.20
C ASP A 99 12.62 0.69 -12.03
N THR A 100 13.32 1.75 -11.64
CA THR A 100 14.42 2.36 -12.40
C THR A 100 15.68 2.58 -11.56
N ALA A 101 16.79 2.90 -12.22
CA ALA A 101 18.03 3.29 -11.54
C ALA A 101 17.86 4.57 -10.70
N ASP A 102 17.04 5.51 -11.18
CA ASP A 102 16.74 6.75 -10.45
C ASP A 102 15.98 6.47 -9.14
N ASP A 103 15.17 5.41 -9.09
CA ASP A 103 14.48 4.98 -7.87
C ASP A 103 15.46 4.41 -6.83
N LEU A 104 16.47 3.66 -7.29
CA LEU A 104 17.58 3.22 -6.43
C LEU A 104 18.37 4.40 -5.88
N CYS A 105 18.55 5.47 -6.67
CA CYS A 105 19.12 6.70 -6.16
C CYS A 105 18.28 7.38 -5.09
N ALA A 106 16.98 7.49 -5.35
CA ALA A 106 16.07 8.05 -4.37
C ALA A 106 16.05 7.20 -3.08
N LEU A 107 16.27 5.89 -3.17
CA LEU A 107 16.36 5.00 -2.03
C LEU A 107 17.59 5.29 -1.15
N GLU A 108 18.75 5.64 -1.73
CA GLU A 108 19.97 5.96 -0.97
C GLU A 108 19.80 7.15 -0.03
N GLU A 109 18.92 8.11 -0.37
CA GLU A 109 18.63 9.26 0.48
C GLU A 109 17.59 8.96 1.58
N MET A 110 16.95 7.79 1.55
CA MET A 110 15.89 7.43 2.49
C MET A 110 16.40 6.49 3.59
N PRO A 111 16.06 6.75 4.87
CA PRO A 111 16.35 5.79 5.93
C PRO A 111 15.42 4.58 5.81
N GLY A 112 15.97 3.36 5.90
CA GLY A 112 15.17 2.13 5.92
C GLY A 112 15.80 1.02 5.09
N ALA A 113 14.97 0.07 4.63
CA ALA A 113 15.34 -0.96 3.66
C ALA A 113 16.72 -1.65 3.85
N PRO A 114 17.10 -2.09 5.07
CA PRO A 114 18.47 -2.55 5.32
C PRO A 114 18.86 -3.78 4.51
N ALA A 115 17.90 -4.65 4.18
CA ALA A 115 18.14 -5.79 3.31
C ALA A 115 18.44 -5.35 1.87
N THR A 116 17.70 -4.38 1.34
CA THR A 116 17.94 -3.83 0.00
C THR A 116 19.29 -3.13 -0.07
N HIS A 117 19.63 -2.28 0.91
CA HIS A 117 20.95 -1.64 0.96
C HIS A 117 22.08 -2.66 1.09
N ALA A 118 21.90 -3.74 1.86
CA ALA A 118 22.90 -4.80 1.96
C ALA A 118 23.19 -5.43 0.59
N VAL A 119 22.15 -5.71 -0.20
CA VAL A 119 22.28 -6.25 -1.57
C VAL A 119 22.96 -5.25 -2.51
N LEU A 120 22.59 -3.96 -2.47
CA LEU A 120 23.23 -2.93 -3.30
C LEU A 120 24.73 -2.81 -3.02
N ASN A 121 25.10 -2.86 -1.74
CA ASN A 121 26.50 -2.85 -1.30
C ASN A 121 27.25 -4.12 -1.73
N GLU A 122 26.63 -5.29 -1.59
CA GLU A 122 27.20 -6.59 -2.02
C GLU A 122 27.50 -6.60 -3.51
N TRP A 123 26.61 -6.01 -4.32
CA TRP A 123 26.77 -5.94 -5.77
C TRP A 123 27.66 -4.79 -6.24
N ALA A 124 28.19 -3.99 -5.32
CA ALA A 124 28.96 -2.79 -5.59
C ALA A 124 28.26 -1.84 -6.60
N LEU A 125 26.93 -1.80 -6.57
CA LEU A 125 26.16 -0.89 -7.41
C LEU A 125 26.27 0.52 -6.82
N GLN A 126 26.62 1.48 -7.67
CA GLN A 126 26.53 2.91 -7.37
C GLN A 126 25.47 3.54 -8.28
N PRO A 127 24.19 3.46 -7.90
CA PRO A 127 23.08 3.92 -8.74
C PRO A 127 23.22 5.38 -9.17
N CYS A 128 23.87 6.23 -8.36
CA CYS A 128 23.91 7.69 -8.54
C CYS A 128 25.16 8.25 -9.17
N HIS A 129 26.10 7.40 -9.57
CA HIS A 129 27.39 7.83 -10.13
C HIS A 129 27.61 7.33 -11.58
N VAL A 130 26.52 7.15 -12.34
CA VAL A 130 26.57 6.76 -13.76
C VAL A 130 26.68 7.98 -14.67
#